data_AF-A0A0F2PXA3-F1
#
_entry.id   AF-A0A0F2PXA3-F1
#
_cell.length_a   1.000
_cell.length_b   1.000
_cell.length_c   1.000
_cell.angle_alpha   90.00
_cell.angle_beta   90.00
_cell.angle_gamma   90.00
#
_symmetry.space_group_name_H-M   'P 1'
#
loop_
_entity.id
_entity.type
_entity.pdbx_description
1 polymer ?
#
loop_
_entity_poly.entity_id
_entity_poly.type
_entity_poly.pdbx_seq_one_letter_code
_entity_poly.pdbx_strand_id
1 'polypeptide(L)'
;MNFSDQDILTDLLLDSKMISTGYHHALLEAAGDRSRSLLVQIHNDELNTHRQIFELMSARGFYQVEPARAGIAGTYASTIGMNMMGQQATAPAQQMSPGTVAQSYYHMPAQGMTGMQNINSNPGR
;
A
#
# COMPACT_ATOMS: atom_id res chain seq x y z
N MET A 1 -38.86 12.78 -21.88
CA MET A 1 -38.14 11.55 -21.53
C MET A 1 -37.73 11.67 -20.09
N ASN A 2 -38.20 10.78 -19.21
CA ASN A 2 -37.72 10.70 -17.83
C ASN A 2 -36.76 9.53 -17.76
N PHE A 3 -35.48 9.81 -17.60
CA PHE A 3 -34.47 8.79 -17.34
C PHE A 3 -34.49 8.45 -15.86
N SER A 4 -34.39 7.16 -15.52
CA SER A 4 -34.21 6.76 -14.14
C SER A 4 -32.78 7.05 -13.69
N ASP A 5 -32.56 7.21 -12.38
CA ASP A 5 -31.22 7.32 -11.80
C ASP A 5 -30.32 6.14 -12.23
N GLN A 6 -30.89 4.95 -12.39
CA GLN A 6 -30.18 3.77 -12.85
C GLN A 6 -29.71 3.93 -14.30
N ASP A 7 -30.55 4.46 -15.19
CA ASP A 7 -30.18 4.69 -16.59
C ASP A 7 -29.05 5.72 -16.69
N ILE A 8 -29.17 6.82 -15.95
CA ILE A 8 -28.16 7.89 -15.93
C ILE A 8 -26.82 7.36 -15.41
N LEU A 9 -26.83 6.63 -14.29
CA LEU A 9 -25.60 6.09 -13.71
C LEU A 9 -24.97 5.01 -14.59
N THR A 10 -25.79 4.22 -15.29
CA THR A 10 -25.30 3.22 -16.25
C THR A 10 -24.61 3.90 -17.43
N ASP A 11 -25.20 4.97 -17.97
CA ASP A 11 -24.62 5.76 -19.04
C ASP A 11 -23.26 6.35 -18.62
N LEU A 12 -23.21 7.02 -17.46
CA LEU A 12 -21.97 7.57 -16.90
C LEU A 12 -20.89 6.49 -16.65
N LEU A 13 -21.29 5.30 -16.21
CA LEU A 13 -20.36 4.19 -15.98
C LEU A 13 -19.74 3.69 -17.29
N LEU A 14 -20.54 3.61 -18.36
CA LEU A 14 -20.08 3.20 -19.69
C LEU A 14 -19.17 4.27 -20.32
N ASP A 15 -19.57 5.53 -20.23
CA ASP A 15 -18.80 6.66 -20.74
C ASP A 15 -17.43 6.77 -20.07
N SER A 16 -17.39 6.73 -18.75
CA SER A 16 -16.12 6.80 -18.00
C SER A 16 -15.16 5.65 -18.34
N LYS A 17 -15.70 4.45 -18.60
CA LYS A 17 -14.90 3.31 -19.08
C LYS A 17 -14.35 3.54 -20.49
N MET A 18 -15.19 4.06 -21.39
CA MET A 18 -14.78 4.37 -22.75
C MET A 18 -13.68 5.46 -22.77
N ILE A 19 -13.90 6.55 -22.04
CA ILE A 19 -12.96 7.66 -21.91
C ILE A 19 -11.64 7.19 -21.30
N SER A 20 -11.68 6.38 -20.24
CA SER A 20 -10.49 5.78 -19.63
C SER A 20 -9.67 4.96 -20.62
N THR A 21 -10.33 4.18 -21.48
CA THR A 21 -9.67 3.41 -22.55
C THR A 21 -8.99 4.34 -23.54
N GLY A 22 -9.66 5.42 -23.95
CA GLY A 22 -9.10 6.45 -24.84
C GLY A 22 -7.84 7.11 -24.27
N TYR A 23 -7.87 7.52 -22.99
CA TYR A 23 -6.69 8.08 -22.34
C TYR A 23 -5.54 7.08 -22.21
N HIS A 24 -5.83 5.80 -21.99
CA HIS A 24 -4.80 4.76 -21.98
C HIS A 24 -4.10 4.66 -23.33
N HIS A 25 -4.85 4.64 -24.44
CA HIS A 25 -4.25 4.66 -25.78
C HIS A 25 -3.44 5.94 -26.03
N ALA A 26 -4.00 7.11 -25.72
CA ALA A 26 -3.31 8.39 -25.88
C ALA A 26 -2.00 8.45 -25.08
N LEU A 27 -1.97 7.86 -23.88
CA LEU A 27 -0.78 7.78 -23.05
C LEU A 27 0.34 6.96 -23.71
N LEU A 28 -0.02 5.83 -24.34
CA LEU A 28 0.94 4.95 -25.03
C LEU A 28 1.49 5.60 -26.30
N GLU A 29 0.71 6.46 -26.93
CA GLU A 29 1.06 7.14 -28.20
C GLU A 29 1.70 8.53 -27.97
N ALA A 30 1.75 9.01 -26.73
CA ALA A 30 2.28 10.33 -26.41
C ALA A 30 3.80 10.43 -26.64
N ALA A 31 4.20 11.23 -27.62
CA ALA A 31 5.61 11.47 -27.94
C ALA A 31 6.33 12.45 -26.99
N GLY A 32 5.58 13.29 -26.26
CA GLY A 32 6.13 14.35 -25.40
C GLY A 32 5.88 14.10 -23.91
N ASP A 33 6.92 14.24 -23.09
CA ASP A 33 6.85 14.00 -21.64
C ASP A 33 5.81 14.87 -20.91
N ARG A 34 5.65 16.12 -21.35
CA ARG A 34 4.64 17.03 -20.79
C ARG A 34 3.22 16.53 -21.09
N SER A 35 2.94 16.18 -22.33
CA SER A 35 1.62 15.67 -22.74
C SER A 35 1.33 14.33 -22.06
N ARG A 36 2.34 13.46 -21.98
CA ARG A 36 2.25 12.19 -21.26
C ARG A 36 1.91 12.41 -19.78
N SER A 37 2.59 13.33 -19.10
CA SER A 37 2.33 13.64 -17.69
C SER A 37 0.91 14.15 -17.45
N LEU A 38 0.39 15.01 -18.33
CA LEU A 38 -0.99 15.48 -18.27
C LEU A 38 -2.00 14.35 -18.52
N LEU A 39 -1.74 13.48 -19.50
CA LEU A 39 -2.59 12.34 -19.79
C LEU A 39 -2.64 11.34 -18.63
N VAL A 40 -1.52 11.11 -17.92
CA VAL A 40 -1.52 10.29 -16.69
C VAL A 40 -2.42 10.90 -15.63
N GLN A 41 -2.33 12.22 -15.40
CA GLN A 41 -3.15 12.90 -14.40
C GLN A 41 -4.64 12.75 -14.71
N ILE A 42 -5.04 13.12 -15.94
CA ILE A 42 -6.45 13.06 -16.36
C ILE A 42 -6.96 11.60 -16.35
N HIS A 43 -6.14 10.65 -16.78
CA HIS A 43 -6.53 9.24 -16.75
C HIS A 43 -6.79 8.75 -15.31
N ASN A 44 -5.95 9.12 -14.35
CA ASN A 44 -6.15 8.77 -12.95
C ASN A 44 -7.40 9.42 -12.36
N ASP A 45 -7.68 10.68 -12.71
CA ASP A 45 -8.90 11.38 -12.28
C ASP A 45 -10.16 10.69 -12.84
N GLU A 46 -10.11 10.23 -14.10
CA GLU A 46 -11.20 9.49 -14.72
C GLU A 46 -11.42 8.12 -14.05
N LEU A 47 -10.35 7.39 -13.75
CA LEU A 47 -10.43 6.12 -13.01
C LEU A 47 -11.04 6.31 -11.61
N ASN A 48 -10.70 7.39 -10.92
CA ASN A 48 -11.30 7.75 -9.64
C ASN A 48 -12.80 8.05 -9.77
N THR A 49 -13.18 8.76 -10.83
CA THR A 49 -14.60 9.06 -11.14
C THR A 49 -15.38 7.79 -11.44
N HIS A 50 -14.85 6.91 -12.30
CA HIS A 50 -15.43 5.60 -12.58
C HIS A 50 -15.64 4.78 -11.31
N ARG A 51 -14.66 4.79 -10.40
CA ARG A 51 -14.76 4.09 -9.10
C ARG A 51 -15.89 4.64 -8.24
N GLN A 52 -16.04 5.95 -8.15
CA GLN A 52 -17.13 6.58 -7.38
C GLN A 52 -18.50 6.23 -7.94
N ILE A 53 -18.67 6.25 -9.27
CA ILE A 53 -19.93 5.85 -9.93
C ILE A 53 -20.25 4.39 -9.62
N PHE A 54 -19.24 3.51 -9.73
CA PHE A 54 -19.40 2.10 -9.40
C PHE A 54 -19.83 1.88 -7.94
N GLU A 55 -19.20 2.55 -6.98
CA GLU A 55 -19.59 2.46 -5.56
C GLU A 55 -21.01 2.94 -5.33
N LEU A 56 -21.40 4.04 -5.96
CA LEU A 56 -22.75 4.58 -5.84
C LEU A 56 -23.79 3.62 -6.41
N MET A 57 -23.54 3.02 -7.58
CA MET A 57 -24.43 2.04 -8.18
C MET A 57 -24.52 0.77 -7.34
N SER A 58 -23.40 0.31 -6.76
CA SER A 58 -23.37 -0.85 -5.87
C SER A 58 -24.16 -0.59 -4.58
N ALA A 59 -23.96 0.57 -3.94
CA ALA A 59 -24.67 0.96 -2.71
C ALA A 59 -26.19 1.07 -2.91
N ARG A 60 -26.64 1.46 -4.11
CA ARG A 60 -28.06 1.52 -4.47
C ARG A 60 -28.63 0.19 -4.97
N GLY A 61 -27.80 -0.85 -5.10
CA GLY A 61 -28.20 -2.16 -5.61
C GLY A 61 -28.46 -2.19 -7.11
N PHE A 62 -28.04 -1.16 -7.86
CA PHE A 62 -28.21 -1.07 -9.31
C PHE A 62 -27.17 -1.87 -10.08
N TYR A 63 -26.06 -2.22 -9.44
CA TYR A 63 -24.97 -2.97 -10.06
C TYR A 63 -24.46 -4.03 -9.09
N GLN A 64 -24.70 -5.30 -9.41
CA GLN A 64 -24.22 -6.44 -8.65
C GLN A 64 -23.11 -7.12 -9.45
N VAL A 65 -21.90 -7.11 -8.91
CA VAL A 65 -20.76 -7.81 -9.50
C VAL A 65 -20.58 -9.12 -8.77
N GLU A 66 -20.72 -10.22 -9.50
CA GLU A 66 -20.36 -11.53 -8.97
C GLU A 66 -18.86 -11.54 -8.66
N PRO A 67 -18.45 -11.85 -7.41
CA PRO A 67 -17.04 -11.95 -7.09
C PRO A 67 -16.40 -13.02 -7.98
N ALA A 68 -15.20 -12.74 -8.48
CA ALA A 68 -14.45 -13.73 -9.23
C ALA A 68 -14.36 -15.02 -8.40
N ARG A 69 -14.89 -16.12 -8.94
CA ARG A 69 -14.91 -17.42 -8.25
C ARG A 69 -13.48 -17.75 -7.84
N ALA A 70 -13.26 -17.98 -6.54
CA ALA A 70 -11.98 -18.40 -6.00
C ALA A 70 -11.62 -19.81 -6.50
N GLY A 71 -11.20 -19.91 -7.75
CA GLY A 71 -10.74 -21.13 -8.40
C GLY A 71 -9.23 -21.25 -8.28
N ILE A 72 -8.77 -22.27 -7.55
CA ILE A 72 -7.42 -22.85 -7.61
C ILE A 72 -6.25 -21.94 -7.19
N ALA A 73 -6.47 -20.81 -6.51
CA ALA A 73 -5.36 -20.03 -5.92
C ALA A 73 -4.70 -20.71 -4.69
N GLY A 74 -5.33 -21.75 -4.13
CA GLY A 74 -4.84 -22.46 -2.94
C GLY A 74 -3.86 -23.61 -3.19
N THR A 75 -3.66 -24.04 -4.44
CA THR A 75 -2.93 -25.29 -4.71
C THR A 75 -1.41 -25.10 -4.80
N TYR A 76 -0.92 -23.90 -5.13
CA TYR A 76 0.52 -23.65 -5.29
C TYR A 76 1.24 -23.30 -3.97
N ALA A 77 0.52 -23.06 -2.87
CA ALA A 77 1.11 -22.62 -1.60
C ALA A 77 1.51 -23.77 -0.65
N SER A 78 1.04 -25.01 -0.84
CA SER A 78 1.21 -26.06 0.19
C SER A 78 2.50 -26.90 0.10
N THR A 79 3.25 -26.86 -1.01
CA THR A 79 4.38 -27.78 -1.19
C THR A 79 5.72 -27.27 -0.63
N ILE A 80 5.88 -25.97 -0.39
CA ILE A 80 7.18 -25.39 0.03
C ILE A 80 7.31 -25.20 1.55
N GLY A 81 6.19 -25.20 2.31
CA GLY A 81 6.19 -24.88 3.74
C GLY A 81 6.30 -26.06 4.73
N MET A 82 6.26 -27.31 4.28
CA MET A 82 5.99 -28.46 5.16
C MET A 82 7.20 -29.34 5.53
N ASN A 83 8.45 -28.83 5.42
CA ASN A 83 9.67 -29.57 5.81
C ASN A 83 10.61 -28.84 6.78
N MET A 84 10.20 -27.71 7.38
CA MET A 84 11.03 -26.90 8.29
C MET A 84 10.48 -26.78 9.72
N MET A 85 9.66 -27.73 10.18
CA MET A 85 9.10 -27.74 11.55
C MET A 85 9.18 -29.14 12.17
N GLY A 86 10.39 -29.71 12.22
CA GLY A 86 10.60 -31.07 12.74
C GLY A 86 11.93 -31.33 13.47
N GLN A 87 12.79 -30.32 13.67
CA GLN A 87 14.04 -30.49 14.42
C GLN A 87 14.32 -29.30 15.33
N GLN A 88 13.64 -29.20 16.47
CA GLN A 88 14.22 -28.50 17.61
C GLN A 88 13.62 -28.98 18.94
N ALA A 89 14.50 -29.58 19.74
CA ALA A 89 14.55 -29.56 21.20
C ALA A 89 13.46 -30.31 22.00
N THR A 90 13.73 -31.58 22.30
CA THR A 90 13.35 -32.20 23.58
C THR A 90 14.57 -32.18 24.51
N ALA A 91 14.57 -31.26 25.49
CA ALA A 91 15.48 -31.30 26.64
C ALA A 91 14.64 -31.25 27.93
N PRO A 92 14.88 -32.10 28.93
CA PRO A 92 14.04 -32.21 30.11
C PRO A 92 14.33 -31.08 31.12
N ALA A 93 13.26 -30.56 31.71
CA ALA A 93 13.27 -29.55 32.74
C ALA A 93 13.94 -30.03 34.03
N GLN A 94 14.92 -29.27 34.53
CA GLN A 94 15.41 -29.38 35.91
C GLN A 94 14.93 -28.17 36.71
N GLN A 95 14.22 -28.51 37.78
CA GLN A 95 13.56 -27.67 38.76
C GLN A 95 14.51 -27.48 39.94
N MET A 96 14.84 -26.25 40.38
CA MET A 96 15.35 -26.01 41.75
C MET A 96 15.39 -24.52 42.18
N SER A 97 14.66 -24.27 43.28
CA SER A 97 14.72 -23.29 44.40
C SER A 97 14.99 -21.77 44.25
N PRO A 98 14.24 -20.93 45.00
CA PRO A 98 14.45 -19.49 45.12
C PRO A 98 15.36 -19.12 46.31
N GLY A 99 16.40 -18.30 46.08
CA GLY A 99 17.26 -17.80 47.15
C GLY A 99 18.31 -16.76 46.72
N THR A 100 18.04 -15.51 47.12
CA THR A 100 18.99 -14.43 47.55
C THR A 100 20.05 -13.83 46.62
N VAL A 101 19.82 -12.53 46.33
CA VAL A 101 20.71 -11.34 46.38
C VAL A 101 22.02 -11.32 45.56
N ALA A 102 22.09 -10.43 44.55
CA ALA A 102 23.17 -9.42 44.41
C ALA A 102 22.92 -8.45 43.25
N GLN A 103 23.04 -7.15 43.56
CA GLN A 103 23.11 -6.03 42.61
C GLN A 103 24.33 -6.16 41.68
N SER A 104 24.18 -5.74 40.43
CA SER A 104 25.28 -5.32 39.53
C SER A 104 24.68 -4.41 38.45
N TYR A 105 24.67 -3.10 38.66
CA TYR A 105 25.65 -2.15 38.07
C TYR A 105 25.81 -2.27 36.55
N TYR A 106 25.04 -1.47 35.80
CA TYR A 106 25.58 -0.79 34.61
C TYR A 106 25.24 0.70 34.70
N HIS A 107 26.20 1.41 35.29
CA HIS A 107 26.38 2.84 35.25
C HIS A 107 27.09 3.17 33.92
N MET A 108 26.46 3.92 33.02
CA MET A 108 27.15 4.52 31.87
C MET A 108 27.76 5.86 32.31
N PRO A 109 29.10 6.05 32.24
CA PRO A 109 29.69 7.34 32.49
C PRO A 109 29.55 8.24 31.24
N ALA A 110 28.80 9.32 31.41
CA ALA A 110 28.92 10.51 30.58
C ALA A 110 30.20 11.25 30.98
N GLN A 111 31.19 11.26 30.10
CA GLN A 111 32.40 12.07 30.27
C GLN A 111 32.42 13.14 29.18
N GLY A 112 32.20 14.38 29.59
CA GLY A 112 32.09 15.53 28.71
C GLY A 112 33.43 15.99 28.13
N MET A 113 33.34 16.68 26.99
CA MET A 113 34.24 17.76 26.66
C MET A 113 33.42 18.95 26.15
N THR A 114 33.45 19.98 26.99
CA THR A 114 32.94 21.33 26.81
C THR A 114 33.91 22.12 25.94
N GLY A 115 33.40 22.87 24.97
CA GLY A 115 34.00 24.13 24.52
C GLY A 115 34.89 24.10 23.28
N MET A 116 34.42 24.76 22.21
CA MET A 116 35.10 25.80 21.43
C MET A 116 34.48 25.84 20.02
N GLN A 117 33.57 26.77 19.76
CA GLN A 117 33.80 28.16 19.32
C GLN A 117 33.60 28.28 17.81
N ASN A 118 32.49 28.93 17.51
CA ASN A 118 32.03 29.41 16.22
C ASN A 118 33.08 30.38 15.64
N ILE A 119 33.69 30.04 14.50
CA ILE A 119 34.51 30.97 13.71
C ILE A 119 33.84 31.12 12.35
N ASN A 120 32.88 32.03 12.32
CA ASN A 120 32.52 32.78 11.12
C ASN A 120 33.73 33.64 10.73
N SER A 121 34.36 33.33 9.61
CA SER A 121 35.36 34.19 8.95
C SER A 121 35.01 34.31 7.47
N ASN A 122 34.11 35.25 7.17
CA ASN A 122 34.00 35.83 5.84
C ASN A 122 35.23 36.74 5.62
N PRO A 123 36.05 36.52 4.58
CA PRO A 123 37.19 37.39 4.29
C PRO A 123 36.71 38.67 3.60
N GLY A 124 37.13 39.82 4.13
CA GLY A 124 36.70 41.14 3.66
C GLY A 124 37.16 41.49 2.25
N ARG A 125 36.30 42.24 1.56
CA ARG A 125 36.60 43.45 0.79
C ARG A 125 35.37 44.36 0.82
#